data_AF-A0A392QJ08-F1
#
_entry.id   AF-A0A392QJ08-F1
#
_cell.length_a   1.000
_cell.length_b   1.000
_cell.length_c   1.000
_cell.angle_alpha   90.00
_cell.angle_beta   90.00
_cell.angle_gamma   90.00
#
_symmetry.space_group_name_H-M   'P 1'
#
loop_
_entity.id
_entity.type
_entity.pdbx_description
1 polymer ?
#
loop_
_entity_poly.entity_id
_entity_poly.type
_entity_poly.pdbx_seq_one_letter_code
_entity_poly.pdbx_strand_id
1 'polypeptide(L)'
;MKGVSKRLVLLRTTWYRSCSYVAFHHNVAAETSSLLNHCYNRDLPKAMQTLDTMEKRGVWADAIAYSELIKCCLAHRAVREGKRVHHHIFSNGYQPKTFLINTLLN
;
A
#
# COMPACT_ATOMS: atom_id res chain seq x y z
N MET A 1 27.67 -10.85 32.81
CA MET A 1 28.23 -9.82 31.91
C MET A 1 27.70 -10.04 30.51
N LYS A 2 27.00 -9.04 29.96
CA LYS A 2 26.85 -8.63 28.53
C LYS A 2 26.70 -9.74 27.47
N GLY A 3 25.68 -9.79 26.62
CA GLY A 3 24.66 -8.80 26.29
C GLY A 3 23.74 -9.34 25.19
N VAL A 4 22.50 -8.85 25.23
CA VAL A 4 21.46 -9.05 24.21
C VAL A 4 21.82 -8.24 22.96
N SER A 5 21.38 -8.72 21.78
CA SER A 5 20.88 -7.92 20.64
C SER A 5 21.60 -8.08 19.30
N LYS A 6 20.77 -7.99 18.24
CA LYS A 6 21.06 -7.70 16.82
C LYS A 6 21.28 -8.89 15.88
N ARG A 7 20.23 -9.69 15.63
CA ARG A 7 20.15 -10.50 14.40
C ARG A 7 18.76 -10.56 13.75
N LEU A 8 17.95 -9.50 13.92
CA LEU A 8 16.59 -9.44 13.38
C LEU A 8 16.25 -8.11 12.65
N VAL A 9 17.22 -7.50 11.95
CA VAL A 9 17.02 -6.22 11.22
C VAL A 9 17.54 -6.27 9.78
N LEU A 10 17.69 -7.44 9.16
CA LEU A 10 18.25 -7.56 7.79
C LEU A 10 17.29 -8.13 6.73
N LEU A 11 15.98 -8.16 6.98
CA LEU A 11 14.97 -8.58 5.99
C LEU A 11 14.08 -7.43 5.48
N ARG A 12 14.46 -6.16 5.70
CA ARG A 12 13.68 -5.00 5.24
C ARG A 12 14.28 -4.23 4.06
N THR A 13 15.49 -4.54 3.61
CA THR A 13 16.20 -3.73 2.61
C THR A 13 16.47 -4.42 1.28
N THR A 14 16.02 -5.66 1.08
CA THR A 14 16.26 -6.41 -0.17
C THR A 14 15.08 -6.42 -1.15
N TRP A 15 13.93 -5.85 -0.81
CA TRP A 15 12.75 -5.78 -1.68
C TRP A 15 12.77 -4.62 -2.70
N TYR A 16 13.95 -4.15 -3.11
CA TYR A 16 14.07 -3.02 -4.04
C TYR A 16 14.87 -3.28 -5.34
N ARG A 17 15.30 -4.51 -5.63
CA ARG A 17 16.01 -4.79 -6.89
C ARG A 17 15.56 -6.09 -7.55
N SER A 18 14.56 -5.99 -8.43
CA SER A 18 14.44 -6.68 -9.75
C SER A 18 13.10 -6.26 -10.42
N CYS A 19 13.08 -5.31 -11.37
CA CYS A 19 13.12 -5.50 -12.84
C CYS A 19 11.85 -6.20 -13.39
N SER A 20 11.02 -5.73 -14.34
CA SER A 20 10.89 -4.50 -15.13
C SER A 20 9.49 -4.54 -15.80
N TYR A 21 8.62 -3.55 -15.58
CA TYR A 21 7.44 -3.31 -16.42
C TYR A 21 7.41 -1.83 -16.83
N VAL A 22 8.40 -1.49 -17.66
CA VAL A 22 8.39 -0.50 -18.74
C VAL A 22 7.57 0.81 -18.55
N ALA A 23 8.29 1.85 -18.13
CA ALA A 23 8.40 3.17 -18.76
C ALA A 23 7.17 4.07 -19.05
N PHE A 24 5.94 3.75 -18.63
CA PHE A 24 4.85 4.76 -18.48
C PHE A 24 4.65 5.23 -17.02
N HIS A 25 5.46 4.68 -16.10
CA HIS A 25 5.18 4.54 -14.66
C HIS A 25 5.89 5.54 -13.72
N HIS A 26 6.52 6.61 -14.21
CA HIS A 26 7.37 7.42 -13.34
C HIS A 26 6.58 8.10 -12.19
N ASN A 27 5.31 8.45 -12.44
CA ASN A 27 4.46 9.09 -11.44
C ASN A 27 3.69 8.09 -10.55
N VAL A 28 3.29 6.95 -11.10
CA VAL A 28 2.57 5.89 -10.36
C VAL A 28 3.48 5.25 -9.30
N ALA A 29 4.77 5.07 -9.61
CA ALA A 29 5.75 4.59 -8.64
C ALA A 29 5.97 5.58 -7.47
N ALA A 30 5.89 6.89 -7.73
CA ALA A 30 6.03 7.92 -6.71
C ALA A 30 4.82 7.94 -5.76
N GLU A 31 3.59 7.87 -6.28
CA GLU A 31 2.38 7.86 -5.45
C GLU A 31 2.24 6.58 -4.61
N THR A 32 2.56 5.41 -5.19
CA THR A 32 2.58 4.14 -4.46
C THR A 32 3.60 4.14 -3.31
N SER A 33 4.80 4.65 -3.54
CA SER A 33 5.82 4.77 -2.48
C SER A 33 5.40 5.76 -1.38
N SER A 34 4.75 6.87 -1.75
CA SER A 34 4.22 7.86 -0.80
C SER A 34 3.10 7.27 0.04
N LEU A 35 2.18 6.53 -0.60
CA LEU A 35 1.09 5.81 0.06
C LEU A 35 1.62 4.81 1.09
N LEU A 36 2.59 3.97 0.68
CA LEU A 36 3.26 3.02 1.57
C LEU A 36 3.94 3.72 2.74
N ASN A 37 4.66 4.81 2.48
CA ASN A 37 5.32 5.57 3.53
C ASN A 37 4.31 6.14 4.55
N HIS A 38 3.17 6.69 4.10
CA HIS A 38 2.11 7.15 5.01
C HIS A 38 1.52 5.99 5.83
N CYS A 39 1.31 4.82 5.21
CA CYS A 39 0.82 3.62 5.91
C CYS A 39 1.80 3.13 6.99
N TYR A 40 3.11 3.10 6.69
CA TYR A 40 4.14 2.70 7.67
C TYR A 40 4.26 3.69 8.83
N ASN A 41 4.04 4.98 8.56
CA ASN A 41 3.99 6.02 9.59
C ASN A 41 2.64 6.06 10.33
N ARG A 42 1.69 5.17 9.99
CA ARG A 42 0.31 5.15 10.51
C ARG A 42 -0.42 6.49 10.32
N ASP A 43 -0.07 7.24 9.29
CA ASP A 43 -0.72 8.50 8.93
C ASP A 43 -1.87 8.21 7.96
N LEU A 44 -2.99 7.73 8.49
CA LEU A 44 -4.16 7.40 7.69
C LEU A 44 -4.70 8.61 6.90
N PRO A 45 -4.81 9.84 7.46
CA PRO A 45 -5.27 11.00 6.70
C PRO A 45 -4.45 11.27 5.43
N LYS A 46 -3.11 11.26 5.52
CA LYS A 46 -2.26 11.47 4.33
C LYS A 46 -2.30 10.28 3.37
N ALA A 47 -2.43 9.07 3.89
CA ALA A 47 -2.60 7.88 3.05
C ALA A 47 -3.89 7.98 2.21
N MET A 48 -5.00 8.39 2.83
CA MET A 48 -6.26 8.61 2.12
C MET A 48 -6.20 9.79 1.15
N GLN A 49 -5.49 10.87 1.48
CA GLN A 49 -5.26 11.97 0.55
C GLN A 49 -4.48 11.51 -0.70
N THR A 50 -3.50 10.61 -0.52
CA THR A 50 -2.76 10.01 -1.64
C THR A 50 -3.69 9.13 -2.49
N LEU A 51 -4.58 8.35 -1.86
CA LEU A 51 -5.60 7.59 -2.57
C LEU A 51 -6.55 8.50 -3.37
N ASP A 52 -6.97 9.63 -2.81
CA ASP A 52 -7.82 10.61 -3.52
C ASP A 52 -7.11 11.18 -4.76
N THR A 53 -5.80 11.43 -4.68
CA THR A 53 -5.03 11.88 -5.86
C THR A 53 -4.90 10.79 -6.92
N MET A 54 -4.73 9.54 -6.50
CA MET A 54 -4.68 8.37 -7.39
C MET A 54 -6.02 8.16 -8.10
N GLU A 55 -7.13 8.26 -7.36
CA GLU A 55 -8.49 8.13 -7.89
C GLU A 55 -8.80 9.21 -8.94
N LYS A 56 -8.48 10.48 -8.65
CA LYS A 56 -8.66 11.60 -9.61
C LYS A 56 -7.84 11.43 -10.88
N ARG A 57 -6.70 10.77 -10.80
CA ARG A 57 -5.81 10.49 -11.94
C ARG A 57 -6.16 9.19 -12.66
N GLY A 58 -7.09 8.40 -12.13
CA GLY A 58 -7.44 7.10 -12.69
C GLY A 58 -6.28 6.10 -12.65
N VAL A 59 -5.43 6.18 -11.61
CA VAL A 59 -4.29 5.27 -11.43
C VAL A 59 -4.50 4.38 -10.23
N TRP A 60 -3.96 3.16 -10.28
CA TRP A 60 -4.05 2.17 -9.21
C TRP A 60 -2.71 1.95 -8.54
N ALA A 61 -2.76 1.67 -7.25
CA ALA A 61 -1.62 1.20 -6.51
C ALA A 61 -1.35 -0.28 -6.82
N ASP A 62 -0.15 -0.74 -6.51
CA ASP A 62 0.09 -2.18 -6.55
C ASP A 62 -0.64 -2.90 -5.41
N ALA A 63 -0.71 -4.23 -5.51
CA ALA A 63 -1.36 -5.06 -4.51
C ALA A 63 -0.74 -4.94 -3.10
N ILE A 64 0.56 -4.67 -3.01
CA ILE A 64 1.27 -4.56 -1.73
C ILE A 64 0.84 -3.27 -1.04
N ALA A 65 0.82 -2.15 -1.77
CA ALA A 65 0.41 -0.85 -1.28
C ALA A 65 -1.05 -0.84 -0.81
N TYR A 66 -1.97 -1.48 -1.55
CA TYR A 66 -3.35 -1.62 -1.07
C TYR A 66 -3.45 -2.49 0.19
N SER A 67 -2.71 -3.60 0.27
CA SER A 67 -2.68 -4.43 1.49
C SER A 67 -2.19 -3.65 2.71
N GLU A 68 -1.16 -2.82 2.57
CA GLU A 68 -0.68 -1.97 3.67
C GLU A 68 -1.68 -0.86 4.02
N LEU A 69 -2.38 -0.29 3.03
CA LEU A 69 -3.44 0.69 3.27
C LEU A 69 -4.62 0.10 4.04
N ILE A 70 -5.05 -1.12 3.68
CA ILE A 70 -6.11 -1.83 4.41
C ILE A 70 -5.70 -2.08 5.86
N LYS A 71 -4.46 -2.56 6.09
CA LYS A 71 -3.92 -2.73 7.44
C LYS A 71 -3.89 -1.41 8.22
N CYS A 72 -3.55 -0.31 7.56
CA CYS A 72 -3.59 1.02 8.16
C CYS A 72 -5.03 1.40 8.58
N CYS A 73 -6.02 1.19 7.72
CA CYS A 73 -7.43 1.41 8.03
C CYS A 73 -7.90 0.55 9.23
N LEU A 74 -7.53 -0.74 9.25
CA LEU A 74 -7.87 -1.67 10.33
C LEU A 74 -7.27 -1.22 11.67
N ALA A 75 -6.00 -0.80 11.66
CA ALA A 75 -5.32 -0.28 12.85
C ALA A 75 -6.00 0.97 13.44
N HIS A 76 -6.68 1.76 12.61
CA HIS A 76 -7.44 2.95 13.01
C HIS A 76 -8.94 2.68 13.23
N ARG A 77 -9.41 1.43 13.05
CA ARG A 77 -10.85 1.08 13.04
C ARG A 77 -11.66 1.92 12.04
N ALA A 78 -11.01 2.33 10.94
CA ALA A 78 -11.50 3.25 9.94
C ALA A 78 -12.27 2.51 8.83
N VAL A 79 -13.47 2.04 9.17
CA VAL A 79 -14.29 1.19 8.29
C VAL A 79 -14.74 1.93 7.03
N ARG A 80 -15.02 3.24 7.14
CA ARG A 80 -15.47 4.06 6.00
C ARG A 80 -14.37 4.18 4.96
N GLU A 81 -13.15 4.40 5.41
CA GLU A 81 -11.93 4.51 4.62
C GLU A 81 -11.61 3.16 3.97
N GLY A 82 -11.69 2.06 4.72
CA GLY A 82 -11.56 0.70 4.18
C GLY A 82 -12.54 0.41 3.03
N LYS A 83 -13.80 0.87 3.14
CA LYS A 83 -14.78 0.75 2.04
C LYS A 83 -14.40 1.57 0.82
N ARG A 84 -13.82 2.77 0.99
CA ARG A 84 -13.30 3.58 -0.13
C ARG A 84 -12.15 2.88 -0.84
N VAL A 85 -11.22 2.29 -0.08
CA VAL A 85 -10.13 1.48 -0.63
C VAL A 85 -10.67 0.31 -1.44
N HIS A 86 -11.65 -0.43 -0.90
CA HIS A 86 -12.37 -1.47 -1.63
C HIS A 86 -12.95 -0.96 -2.96
N HIS A 87 -13.70 0.14 -2.92
CA HIS A 87 -14.34 0.69 -4.12
C HIS A 87 -13.30 1.04 -5.20
N HIS A 88 -12.20 1.67 -4.80
CA HIS A 88 -11.14 2.05 -5.71
C HIS A 88 -10.37 0.84 -6.28
N ILE A 89 -10.21 -0.24 -5.51
CA ILE A 89 -9.64 -1.51 -6.01
C ILE A 89 -10.55 -2.13 -7.08
N PHE A 90 -11.87 -2.07 -6.92
CA PHE A 90 -12.81 -2.69 -7.86
C PHE A 90 -13.37 -1.72 -8.91
N SER A 91 -12.87 -0.48 -8.97
CA SER A 91 -13.33 0.50 -9.95
C SER A 91 -12.68 0.25 -11.32
N ASN A 92 -13.43 0.57 -12.38
CA ASN A 92 -12.99 0.62 -13.79
C ASN A 92 -12.13 -0.57 -14.28
N GLY A 93 -12.54 -1.81 -13.96
CA GLY A 93 -11.97 -3.00 -14.58
C GLY A 93 -10.60 -3.43 -14.05
N TYR A 94 -10.10 -2.84 -12.96
CA TYR A 94 -8.92 -3.36 -12.28
C TYR A 94 -9.19 -4.76 -11.72
N GLN A 95 -8.30 -5.71 -12.02
CA GLN A 95 -8.38 -7.09 -11.53
C GLN A 95 -7.39 -7.30 -10.38
N PRO A 96 -7.84 -7.20 -9.12
CA PRO A 96 -6.96 -7.39 -7.98
C PRO A 96 -6.40 -8.81 -7.95
N LYS A 97 -5.10 -8.92 -7.64
CA LYS A 97 -4.45 -10.21 -7.41
C LYS A 97 -5.11 -10.95 -6.25
N THR A 98 -5.17 -12.28 -6.30
CA THR A 98 -5.84 -13.13 -5.28
C THR A 98 -5.39 -12.83 -3.84
N PHE A 99 -4.10 -12.53 -3.63
CA PHE A 99 -3.59 -12.14 -2.31
C PHE A 99 -4.26 -10.86 -1.76
N LEU A 100 -4.50 -9.86 -2.60
CA LEU A 100 -5.17 -8.62 -2.19
C LEU A 100 -6.62 -8.90 -1.82
N ILE A 101 -7.30 -9.77 -2.58
CA ILE A 101 -8.67 -10.22 -2.27
C ILE A 101 -8.72 -10.91 -0.91
N ASN A 102 -7.77 -11.80 -0.61
CA ASN A 102 -7.70 -12.45 0.70
C ASN A 102 -7.45 -11.46 1.85
N THR A 103 -6.66 -10.41 1.61
CA THR A 103 -6.42 -9.35 2.60
C THR A 103 -7.67 -8.52 2.87
N LEU A 104 -8.54 -8.38 1.87
CA LEU A 104 -9.81 -7.65 1.98
C LEU A 104 -10.89 -8.46 2.73
N LEU A 105 -10.79 -9.80 2.73
CA LEU A 105 -11.77 -10.70 3.35
C LEU A 105 -11.47 -11.04 4.83
N ASN A 106 -10.24 -10.81 5.30
CA ASN A 106 -9.73 -11.24 6.61
C ASN A 106 -9.50 -10.05 7.55
#